data_AF-A0A947RMY6-F1
#
_entry.id   AF-A0A947RMY6-F1
#
_cell.length_a   1.000
_cell.length_b   1.000
_cell.length_c   1.000
_cell.angle_alpha   90.00
_cell.angle_beta   90.00
_cell.angle_gamma   90.00
#
_symmetry.space_group_name_H-M   'P 1'
#
loop_
_entity.id
_entity.type
_entity.pdbx_description
1 polymer ?
#
loop_
_entity_poly.entity_id
_entity_poly.type
_entity_poly.pdbx_seq_one_letter_code
_entity_poly.pdbx_strand_id
1 'polypeptide(L)' 'MVRKSEVTTLSIYIPKNKLEKKPIERLDRLGDKVDRSINYLVVEAILQYLDREEKKK' A
#
# COMPACT_ATOMS: atom_id res chain seq x y z
N MET A 1 9.25 8.28 -25.95
CA MET A 1 10.16 8.60 -24.83
C MET A 1 9.32 8.72 -23.57
N VAL A 2 9.39 7.75 -22.67
CA VAL A 2 8.83 7.91 -21.32
C VAL A 2 9.68 8.98 -20.65
N ARG A 3 9.12 10.18 -20.43
CA ARG A 3 9.74 11.16 -19.53
C ARG A 3 9.99 10.40 -18.24
N LYS A 4 11.24 10.41 -17.75
CA LYS A 4 11.66 9.78 -16.50
C LYS A 4 10.80 10.35 -15.37
N SER A 5 9.61 9.79 -15.22
CA SER A 5 8.58 10.24 -14.29
C SER A 5 9.18 10.04 -12.92
N GLU A 6 9.25 11.13 -12.18
CA GLU A 6 9.85 11.23 -10.86
C GLU A 6 9.37 10.05 -10.02
N VAL A 7 10.27 9.11 -9.72
CA VAL A 7 9.98 8.04 -8.78
C VAL A 7 9.93 8.71 -7.42
N THR A 8 8.73 9.09 -6.99
CA THR A 8 8.50 9.71 -5.70
C THR A 8 8.41 8.61 -4.64
N THR A 9 9.36 8.61 -3.72
CA THR A 9 9.35 7.70 -2.57
C THR A 9 8.32 8.18 -1.54
N LEU A 10 7.44 7.29 -1.09
CA LEU A 10 6.47 7.55 -0.03
C LEU A 10 6.87 6.84 1.26
N SER A 11 7.13 7.60 2.32
CA SER A 11 7.36 7.07 3.67
C SER A 11 6.07 7.16 4.49
N ILE A 12 5.57 6.02 4.99
CA ILE A 12 4.32 5.94 5.75
C ILE A 12 4.61 5.64 7.22
N TYR A 13 4.14 6.51 8.12
CA TYR A 13 4.18 6.26 9.56
C TYR A 13 2.99 5.38 9.98
N ILE A 14 3.27 4.31 10.73
CA ILE A 14 2.24 3.44 11.30
C ILE A 14 2.16 3.71 12.81
N PRO A 15 1.05 4.27 13.32
CA PRO A 15 0.86 4.50 14.75
C PRO A 15 0.95 3.19 15.56
N LYS A 16 1.43 3.28 16.82
CA LYS A 16 1.67 2.11 17.69
C LYS A 16 0.45 1.20 17.85
N ASN A 17 -0.73 1.77 18.06
CA ASN A 17 -1.99 1.00 18.17
C ASN A 17 -2.37 0.26 16.87
N LYS A 18 -1.84 0.69 15.72
CA LYS A 18 -2.00 -0.02 14.44
C LYS A 18 -0.90 -1.05 14.21
N LEU A 19 0.31 -0.84 14.76
CA LEU A 19 1.38 -1.84 14.74
C LEU A 19 1.00 -3.13 15.47
N GLU A 20 0.21 -3.03 16.55
CA GLU A 20 -0.33 -4.20 17.26
C GLU A 20 -1.17 -5.12 16.35
N LYS A 21 -1.76 -4.57 15.28
CA LYS A 21 -2.49 -5.34 14.27
C LYS A 21 -1.58 -6.02 13.24
N LYS A 22 -0.26 -5.91 13.42
CA LYS A 22 0.80 -6.51 12.59
C LYS A 22 0.59 -6.33 11.08
N PRO A 23 0.30 -5.11 10.59
CA PRO A 23 -0.05 -4.89 9.18
C PRO A 23 1.08 -5.30 8.23
N ILE A 24 2.34 -5.06 8.61
CA ILE A 24 3.51 -5.42 7.79
C ILE A 24 3.61 -6.94 7.65
N GLU A 25 3.57 -7.69 8.76
CA GLU A 25 3.62 -9.16 8.72
C GLU A 25 2.45 -9.76 7.90
N ARG A 26 1.27 -9.13 7.97
CA ARG A 26 0.10 -9.58 7.22
C ARG A 26 0.23 -9.30 5.72
N LEU A 27 0.81 -8.15 5.35
CA LEU A 27 1.09 -7.81 3.96
C LEU A 27 2.19 -8.69 3.38
N ASP A 28 3.23 -8.99 4.16
CA ASP A 28 4.32 -9.90 3.77
C ASP A 28 3.78 -11.29 3.42
N ARG A 29 3.04 -11.91 4.34
CA ARG A 29 2.39 -13.22 4.09
C ARG A 29 1.38 -13.19 2.94
N LEU A 30 0.73 -12.05 2.70
CA LEU A 30 -0.18 -11.92 1.57
C LEU A 30 0.62 -11.82 0.27
N GLY A 31 1.72 -11.07 0.27
CA GLY A 31 2.63 -10.91 -0.85
C GLY A 31 3.18 -12.23 -1.33
N ASP A 32 3.63 -13.09 -0.40
CA ASP A 32 4.09 -14.45 -0.71
C ASP A 32 3.00 -15.28 -1.40
N LYS A 33 1.74 -15.15 -0.97
CA LYS A 33 0.62 -15.92 -1.53
C LYS A 33 0.20 -15.47 -2.92
N VAL A 34 0.38 -14.18 -3.23
CA VAL A 34 -0.09 -13.58 -4.50
C VAL A 34 1.06 -13.22 -5.44
N ASP A 35 2.29 -13.61 -5.10
CA ASP A 35 3.52 -13.32 -5.85
C ASP A 35 3.69 -11.82 -6.16
N ARG A 36 3.57 -11.00 -5.11
CA ARG A 36 3.70 -9.53 -5.20
C ARG A 36 4.46 -8.96 -4.01
N SER A 37 5.20 -7.87 -4.27
CA SER A 37 5.91 -7.15 -3.22
C SER A 37 4.95 -6.41 -2.28
N ILE A 38 5.39 -6.17 -1.04
CA ILE A 38 4.64 -5.35 -0.07
C ILE A 38 4.32 -3.97 -0.67
N ASN A 39 5.27 -3.34 -1.36
CA ASN A 39 5.06 -2.02 -1.96
C ASN A 39 3.92 -2.03 -2.98
N TYR A 40 3.83 -3.08 -3.80
CA TYR A 40 2.71 -3.25 -4.74
C TYR A 40 1.37 -3.30 -3.98
N LEU A 41 1.28 -4.13 -2.94
CA LEU A 41 0.07 -4.28 -2.13
C LEU A 41 -0.33 -2.99 -1.41
N VAL A 42 0.65 -2.22 -0.93
CA VAL A 42 0.40 -0.93 -0.27
C VAL A 42 -0.18 0.08 -1.25
N VAL A 43 0.38 0.19 -2.46
CA VAL A 43 -0.15 1.10 -3.49
C VAL A 43 -1.56 0.69 -3.90
N GLU A 44 -1.80 -0.60 -4.15
CA GLU A 44 -3.14 -1.12 -4.46
C GLU A 44 -4.15 -0.80 -3.35
N ALA A 45 -3.77 -0.97 -2.08
CA ALA A 45 -4.64 -0.66 -0.96
C ALA A 45 -4.96 0.84 -0.85
N ILE A 46 -4.00 1.72 -1.19
CA ILE A 46 -4.23 3.16 -1.26
C ILE A 46 -5.23 3.50 -2.36
N LEU A 47 -5.05 2.95 -3.58
CA LEU A 47 -5.96 3.19 -4.70
C LEU A 47 -7.38 2.68 -4.39
N GLN A 48 -7.52 1.47 -3.86
CA GLN A 48 -8.82 0.92 -3.45
C GLN A 48 -9.50 1.77 -2.37
N TYR A 49 -8.72 2.36 -1.46
CA TYR A 49 -9.26 3.28 -0.46
C TYR A 49 -9.82 4.54 -1.13
N LEU A 50 -9.05 5.17 -2.02
CA LEU A 50 -9.45 6.37 -2.75
C LEU A 50 -10.69 6.13 -3.61
N ASP A 51 -10.70 5.08 -4.43
CA ASP A 51 -11.83 4.70 -5.29
C ASP A 51 -13.14 4.58 -4.48
N ARG A 52 -13.06 3.99 -3.28
CA ARG A 52 -14.22 3.83 -2.41
C ARG A 52 -14.69 5.16 -1.83
N GLU A 53 -13.79 6.06 -1.45
CA GLU A 53 -14.17 7.37 -0.90
C GLU A 53 -14.67 8.34 -1.99
N GLU A 54 -14.12 8.28 -3.20
CA GLU A 54 -14.56 9.09 -4.34
C GLU A 54 -15.96 8.72 -4.81
N LYS A 55 -16.33 7.43 -4.77
CA LYS A 55 -17.67 6.94 -5.11
C LYS A 55 -18.77 7.32 -4.10
N LYS A 56 -18.42 7.85 -2.93
CA LYS A 56 -19.40 8.30 -1.92
C LYS A 56 -19.87 9.74 -2.16
N LYS A 57 -19.24 10.46 -3.08
CA LYS A 57 -19.66 11.78 -3.55
C LYS A 57 -20.54 11.66 -4.78
#